data_AF-A0A1V2DNX7-F1
#
_entry.id   AF-A0A1V2DNX7-F1
#
_cell.length_a   1.000
_cell.length_b   1.000
_cell.length_c   1.000
_cell.angle_alpha   90.00
_cell.angle_beta   90.00
_cell.angle_gamma   90.00
#
_symmetry.space_group_name_H-M   'P 1'
#
loop_
_entity.id
_entity.type
_entity.pdbx_description
1 polymer ?
#
loop_
_entity_poly.entity_id
_entity_poly.type
_entity_poly.pdbx_seq_one_letter_code
_entity_poly.pdbx_strand_id
1 'polypeptide(L)'
;MAGNRFDHIRGSRHLTVDGEAREQVGADYSLTVGGHHHSRQGQAQRVEAGTEIHHRAGMKIVIEAGAEVTLKAGGSFIKVDPSGVTVSGPQVRMNSGGSPGRGTPQSAQPPEAPNSLDRDSAQAEPVDLAEVGERKNADPDVPAASTMSPDTYSKLLREAAEKGAALVSACEFDEHGRCKLHQHA
;
A
#
# COMPACT_ATOMS: atom_id res chain seq x y z
N MET A 1 16.22 11.60 11.52
CA MET A 1 16.47 11.17 10.13
C MET A 1 15.12 11.09 9.44
N ALA A 2 14.95 11.78 8.31
CA ALA A 2 13.77 11.58 7.48
C ALA A 2 14.02 10.34 6.61
N GLY A 3 13.04 9.43 6.55
CA GLY A 3 13.12 8.22 5.76
C GLY A 3 11.86 8.08 4.93
N ASN A 4 12.00 7.63 3.70
CA ASN A 4 10.87 7.38 2.81
C ASN A 4 10.34 5.96 3.07
N ARG A 5 9.02 5.78 3.01
CA ARG A 5 8.37 4.47 3.03
C ARG A 5 7.68 4.26 1.69
N PHE A 6 8.04 3.17 1.02
CA PHE A 6 7.42 2.74 -0.22
C PHE A 6 6.64 1.45 0.03
N ASP A 7 5.45 1.35 -0.54
CA ASP A 7 4.63 0.14 -0.50
C ASP A 7 4.14 -0.15 -1.91
N HIS A 8 4.52 -1.31 -2.45
CA HIS A 8 4.13 -1.74 -3.79
C HIS A 8 3.47 -3.10 -3.70
N ILE A 9 2.16 -3.11 -3.88
CA ILE A 9 1.32 -4.31 -3.80
C ILE A 9 0.87 -4.65 -5.21
N ARG A 10 1.35 -5.78 -5.76
CA ARG A 10 0.94 -6.26 -7.09
C ARG A 10 -0.49 -6.84 -7.12
N GLY A 11 -1.00 -7.23 -5.96
CA GLY A 11 -2.35 -7.77 -5.78
C GLY A 11 -3.29 -6.76 -5.13
N SER A 12 -4.18 -7.26 -4.27
CA SER A 12 -5.16 -6.44 -3.54
C SER A 12 -4.65 -6.02 -2.16
N ARG A 13 -4.98 -4.80 -1.75
CA ARG A 13 -4.85 -4.33 -0.37
C ARG A 13 -6.22 -4.22 0.27
N HIS A 14 -6.45 -4.97 1.34
CA HIS A 14 -7.65 -4.85 2.17
C HIS A 14 -7.23 -4.29 3.54
N LEU A 15 -7.96 -3.30 4.03
CA LEU A 15 -7.71 -2.69 5.33
C LEU A 15 -9.05 -2.51 6.06
N THR A 16 -9.13 -3.08 7.25
CA THR A 16 -10.23 -2.87 8.19
C THR A 16 -9.66 -2.25 9.45
N VAL A 17 -10.32 -1.20 9.94
CA VAL A 17 -9.99 -0.56 11.21
C VAL A 17 -11.30 -0.49 12.00
N ASP A 18 -11.41 -1.28 13.06
CA ASP A 18 -12.63 -1.33 13.88
C ASP A 18 -12.82 -0.07 14.74
N GLY A 19 -11.71 0.61 15.06
CA GLY A 19 -11.68 1.85 15.81
C GLY A 19 -11.58 3.07 14.92
N GLU A 20 -10.56 3.89 15.20
CA GLU A 20 -10.34 5.16 14.52
C GLU A 20 -9.09 5.11 13.64
N ALA A 21 -9.18 5.71 12.45
CA ALA A 21 -8.04 5.99 11.58
C ALA A 21 -7.89 7.51 11.43
N ARG A 22 -6.70 8.03 11.72
CA ARG A 22 -6.33 9.44 11.51
C ARG A 22 -5.10 9.49 10.62
N GLU A 23 -5.13 10.38 9.63
CA GLU A 23 -4.00 10.64 8.74
C GLU A 23 -3.74 12.14 8.68
N GLN A 24 -2.48 12.53 8.86
CA GLN A 24 -2.02 13.90 8.69
C GLN A 24 -0.84 13.88 7.73
N VAL A 25 -0.99 14.59 6.61
CA VAL A 25 0.07 14.76 5.60
C VAL A 25 0.59 16.18 5.70
N GLY A 26 1.89 16.34 5.95
CA GLY A 26 2.52 17.66 6.15
C GLY A 26 2.78 18.46 4.87
N ALA A 27 2.65 17.81 3.71
CA ALA A 27 2.85 18.38 2.38
C ALA A 27 1.72 17.89 1.45
N ASP A 28 2.03 17.56 0.20
CA ASP A 28 1.03 17.16 -0.79
C ASP A 28 0.49 15.75 -0.56
N TYR A 29 -0.83 15.57 -0.74
CA TYR A 29 -1.49 14.27 -0.81
C TYR A 29 -2.02 14.04 -2.22
N SER A 30 -1.47 13.04 -2.92
CA SER A 30 -1.90 12.65 -4.27
C SER A 30 -2.60 11.30 -4.22
N LEU A 31 -3.81 11.23 -4.78
CA LEU A 31 -4.57 9.98 -4.94
C LEU A 31 -4.99 9.82 -6.39
N THR A 32 -4.45 8.80 -7.04
CA THR A 32 -4.83 8.40 -8.41
C THR A 32 -5.51 7.05 -8.37
N VAL A 33 -6.75 6.99 -8.87
CA VAL A 33 -7.54 5.75 -8.94
C VAL A 33 -7.76 5.41 -10.41
N GLY A 34 -7.22 4.27 -10.86
CA GLY A 34 -7.37 3.82 -12.26
C GLY A 34 -8.77 3.31 -12.62
N GLY A 35 -9.58 2.97 -11.62
CA GLY A 35 -10.97 2.53 -11.76
C GLY A 35 -11.96 3.50 -11.10
N HIS A 36 -12.85 2.98 -10.26
CA HIS A 36 -13.85 3.78 -9.55
C HIS A 36 -13.41 4.13 -8.11
N HIS A 37 -13.67 5.36 -7.69
CA HIS A 37 -13.55 5.77 -6.30
C HIS A 37 -14.92 5.78 -5.64
N HIS A 38 -15.16 4.84 -4.72
CA HIS A 38 -16.36 4.81 -3.89
C HIS A 38 -16.04 5.39 -2.51
N SER A 39 -16.83 6.37 -2.08
CA SER A 39 -16.67 7.05 -0.79
C SER A 39 -18.01 7.07 -0.09
N ARG A 40 -18.10 6.47 1.09
CA ARG A 40 -19.31 6.43 1.91
C ARG A 40 -19.01 6.93 3.30
N GLN A 41 -19.63 8.04 3.68
CA GLN A 41 -19.57 8.61 5.01
C GLN A 41 -20.85 8.28 5.78
N GLY A 42 -20.72 7.89 7.06
CA GLY A 42 -21.88 7.55 7.88
C GLY A 42 -22.69 8.77 8.34
N GLN A 43 -22.04 9.91 8.57
CA GLN A 43 -22.68 11.10 9.13
C GLN A 43 -22.46 12.35 8.26
N ALA A 44 -21.20 12.68 7.94
CA ALA A 44 -20.88 13.90 7.21
C ALA A 44 -19.60 13.76 6.37
N GLN A 45 -19.54 14.51 5.28
CA GLN A 45 -18.33 14.83 4.55
C GLN A 45 -18.10 16.35 4.65
N ARG A 46 -16.93 16.76 5.11
CA ARG A 46 -16.53 18.16 5.21
C ARG A 46 -15.21 18.33 4.47
N VAL A 47 -15.16 19.32 3.59
CA VAL A 47 -13.96 19.63 2.78
C VAL A 47 -13.72 21.12 2.90
N GLU A 48 -12.53 21.48 3.34
CA GLU A 48 -12.05 22.85 3.41
C GLU A 48 -10.77 22.95 2.61
N ALA A 49 -10.69 23.92 1.72
CA ALA A 49 -9.51 24.21 0.91
C ALA A 49 -9.21 25.71 1.01
N GLY A 50 -7.94 26.06 1.15
CA GLY A 50 -7.53 27.46 1.29
C GLY A 50 -7.72 28.30 0.02
N THR A 51 -7.78 27.67 -1.14
CA THR A 51 -7.83 28.37 -2.44
C THR A 51 -8.95 27.87 -3.34
N GLU A 52 -9.01 26.57 -3.62
CA GLU A 52 -9.92 26.03 -4.63
C GLU A 52 -10.38 24.61 -4.31
N ILE A 53 -11.66 24.34 -4.56
CA ILE A 53 -12.21 23.00 -4.75
C ILE A 53 -12.72 22.94 -6.20
N HIS A 54 -12.12 22.10 -7.03
CA HIS A 54 -12.50 21.95 -8.45
C HIS A 54 -13.06 20.56 -8.72
N HIS A 55 -14.34 20.49 -9.03
CA HIS A 55 -15.00 19.27 -9.51
C HIS A 55 -15.11 19.27 -11.03
N ARG A 56 -14.33 18.42 -11.70
CA ARG A 56 -14.40 18.19 -13.14
C ARG A 56 -14.90 16.78 -13.42
N ALA A 57 -16.01 16.67 -14.15
CA ALA A 57 -16.52 15.41 -14.66
C ALA A 57 -16.55 15.44 -16.19
N GLY A 58 -16.33 14.28 -16.82
CA GLY A 58 -16.38 14.17 -18.29
C GLY A 58 -17.79 14.34 -18.87
N MET A 59 -18.81 13.85 -18.15
CA MET A 59 -20.20 13.86 -18.64
C MET A 59 -21.18 14.57 -17.71
N LYS A 60 -21.24 14.19 -16.42
CA LYS A 60 -22.23 14.74 -15.48
C LYS A 60 -21.69 14.84 -14.05
N ILE A 61 -22.24 15.78 -13.30
CA ILE A 61 -22.17 15.87 -11.84
C ILE A 61 -23.61 15.87 -11.35
N VAL A 62 -23.92 15.02 -10.37
CA VAL A 62 -25.24 14.93 -9.73
C VAL A 62 -25.05 15.15 -8.24
N ILE A 63 -25.79 16.10 -7.68
CA ILE A 63 -25.79 16.42 -6.25
C ILE A 63 -27.24 16.28 -5.77
N GLU A 64 -27.47 15.35 -4.86
CA GLU A 64 -28.78 15.07 -4.30
C GLU A 64 -28.74 15.31 -2.79
N ALA A 65 -29.77 15.98 -2.27
CA ALA A 65 -29.97 16.15 -0.85
C ALA A 65 -31.45 15.93 -0.54
N GLY A 66 -31.73 15.31 0.62
CA GLY A 66 -33.11 15.04 1.03
C GLY A 66 -33.86 16.29 1.50
N ALA A 67 -33.17 17.23 2.14
CA ALA A 67 -33.78 18.42 2.74
C ALA A 67 -33.41 19.71 2.01
N GLU A 68 -32.12 19.96 1.77
CA GLU A 68 -31.66 21.23 1.24
C GLU A 68 -30.35 21.11 0.47
N VAL A 69 -30.25 21.84 -0.64
CA VAL A 69 -28.98 22.17 -1.32
C VAL A 69 -28.79 23.68 -1.29
N THR A 70 -27.66 24.16 -0.78
CA THR A 70 -27.34 25.60 -0.73
C THR A 70 -25.96 25.88 -1.32
N LEU A 71 -25.89 26.85 -2.23
CA LEU A 71 -24.67 27.38 -2.83
C LEU A 71 -24.57 28.86 -2.48
N LYS A 72 -23.49 29.31 -1.84
CA LYS A 72 -23.33 30.70 -1.38
C LYS A 72 -21.97 31.26 -1.79
N ALA A 73 -21.94 32.48 -2.32
CA ALA A 73 -20.71 33.19 -2.67
C ALA A 73 -20.93 34.71 -2.69
N GLY A 74 -20.00 35.49 -2.15
CA GLY A 74 -19.99 36.96 -2.31
C GLY A 74 -21.28 37.68 -1.87
N GLY A 75 -21.98 37.16 -0.85
CA GLY A 75 -23.27 37.69 -0.39
C GLY A 75 -24.49 37.22 -1.18
N SER A 76 -24.30 36.49 -2.27
CA SER A 76 -25.36 35.85 -3.05
C SER A 76 -25.51 34.37 -2.65
N PHE A 77 -26.70 33.80 -2.85
CA PHE A 77 -26.94 32.37 -2.70
C PHE A 77 -28.02 31.81 -3.63
N ILE A 78 -27.93 30.51 -3.85
CA ILE A 78 -28.97 29.66 -4.45
C ILE A 78 -29.31 28.61 -3.40
N LYS A 79 -30.59 28.40 -3.13
CA LYS A 79 -31.09 27.40 -2.19
C LYS A 79 -32.21 26.59 -2.82
N VAL A 80 -32.17 25.29 -2.65
CA VAL A 80 -33.20 24.34 -3.10
C VAL A 80 -33.68 23.60 -1.87
N ASP A 81 -34.98 23.66 -1.59
CA ASP A 81 -35.62 23.01 -0.44
C ASP A 81 -37.09 22.66 -0.80
N PRO A 82 -37.91 22.13 0.14
CA PRO A 82 -39.31 21.78 -0.16
C PRO A 82 -40.19 22.95 -0.58
N SER A 83 -39.81 24.21 -0.33
CA SER A 83 -40.52 25.40 -0.79
C SER A 83 -40.18 25.78 -2.24
N GLY A 84 -39.14 25.17 -2.83
CA GLY A 84 -38.73 25.38 -4.21
C GLY A 84 -37.28 25.87 -4.34
N VAL A 85 -37.03 26.69 -5.36
CA VAL A 85 -35.70 27.26 -5.67
C VAL A 85 -35.70 28.75 -5.33
N THR A 86 -34.83 29.15 -4.40
CA THR A 86 -34.58 30.56 -4.04
C THR A 86 -33.26 31.02 -4.64
N VAL A 87 -33.26 32.17 -5.31
CA VAL A 87 -32.06 32.85 -5.82
C VAL A 87 -32.03 34.27 -5.26
N SER A 88 -30.96 34.63 -4.55
CA SER A 88 -30.85 35.93 -3.88
C SER A 88 -29.45 36.51 -4.01
N GLY A 89 -29.35 37.81 -4.29
CA GLY A 89 -28.10 38.56 -4.39
C GLY A 89 -28.33 40.01 -4.87
N PRO A 90 -27.31 40.90 -4.79
CA PRO A 90 -27.46 42.30 -5.20
C PRO A 90 -27.85 42.49 -6.68
N GLN A 91 -27.43 41.56 -7.54
CA GLN A 91 -27.80 41.51 -8.95
C GLN A 91 -27.94 40.05 -9.38
N VAL A 92 -29.06 39.70 -10.02
CA VAL A 92 -29.31 38.39 -10.64
C VAL A 92 -29.40 38.59 -12.15
N ARG A 93 -28.50 37.93 -12.90
CA ARG A 93 -28.51 37.95 -14.37
C ARG A 93 -29.11 36.66 -14.89
N MET A 94 -30.17 36.77 -15.69
CA MET A 94 -30.80 35.62 -16.35
C MET A 94 -30.55 35.73 -17.85
N ASN A 95 -29.77 34.78 -18.40
CA ASN A 95 -29.39 34.76 -19.81
C ASN A 95 -28.69 36.05 -20.32
N SER A 96 -28.01 36.79 -19.43
CA SER A 96 -27.43 38.12 -19.74
C SER A 96 -25.89 38.10 -19.96
N GLY A 97 -25.34 37.00 -20.48
CA GLY A 97 -23.90 36.85 -20.75
C GLY A 97 -23.03 36.55 -19.53
N GLY A 98 -21.69 36.58 -19.72
CA GLY A 98 -20.66 36.27 -18.72
C GLY A 98 -19.66 35.20 -19.18
N SER A 99 -18.54 35.07 -18.46
CA SER A 99 -17.59 33.95 -18.63
C SER A 99 -17.62 33.06 -17.38
N PRO A 100 -17.57 31.72 -17.53
CA PRO A 100 -17.49 30.83 -16.40
C PRO A 100 -16.14 30.96 -15.69
N GLY A 101 -16.11 30.60 -14.40
CA GLY A 101 -14.85 30.37 -13.69
C GLY A 101 -14.06 29.24 -14.34
N ARG A 102 -12.72 29.32 -14.29
CA ARG A 102 -11.81 28.27 -14.76
C ARG A 102 -11.16 27.60 -13.57
N GLY A 103 -11.35 26.29 -13.44
CA GLY A 103 -10.69 25.51 -12.40
C GLY A 103 -9.29 25.07 -12.77
N THR A 104 -8.41 24.89 -11.78
CA THR A 104 -7.05 24.38 -11.99
C THR A 104 -7.09 22.90 -12.40
N PRO A 105 -6.39 22.47 -13.47
CA PRO A 105 -6.30 21.05 -13.82
C PRO A 105 -5.69 20.22 -12.69
N GLN A 106 -6.10 18.95 -12.58
CA GLN A 106 -5.46 18.02 -11.63
C GLN A 106 -3.99 17.77 -11.99
N SER A 107 -3.12 17.67 -10.99
CA SER A 107 -1.68 17.48 -11.13
C SER A 107 -1.11 16.43 -10.15
N ALA A 108 -1.93 15.45 -9.76
CA ALA A 108 -1.55 14.39 -8.82
C ALA A 108 -0.28 13.65 -9.28
N GLN A 109 0.70 13.50 -8.38
CA GLN A 109 1.93 12.79 -8.67
C GLN A 109 1.74 11.28 -8.43
N PRO A 110 2.28 10.41 -9.31
CA PRO A 110 2.25 8.97 -9.07
C PRO A 110 3.18 8.58 -7.90
N PRO A 111 2.89 7.49 -7.17
CA PRO A 111 3.80 6.98 -6.16
C PRO A 111 5.15 6.58 -6.78
N GLU A 112 6.24 6.88 -6.07
CA GLU A 112 7.58 6.40 -6.40
C GLU A 112 7.68 4.88 -6.18
N ALA A 113 8.45 4.20 -7.03
CA ALA A 113 8.70 2.78 -6.88
C ALA A 113 9.65 2.52 -5.69
N PRO A 114 9.47 1.41 -4.94
CA PRO A 114 10.49 0.97 -4.00
C PRO A 114 11.82 0.76 -4.72
N ASN A 115 12.93 1.14 -4.08
CA ASN A 115 14.26 0.88 -4.61
C ASN A 115 14.42 -0.62 -4.91
N SER A 116 14.90 -0.95 -6.11
CA SER A 116 15.43 -2.28 -6.35
C SER A 116 16.68 -2.45 -5.53
N LEU A 117 16.80 -3.57 -4.82
CA LEU A 117 18.12 -4.07 -4.51
C LEU A 117 18.69 -4.51 -5.85
N ASP A 118 19.59 -3.72 -6.42
CA ASP A 118 20.49 -4.29 -7.41
C ASP A 118 21.09 -5.53 -6.73
N ARG A 119 21.07 -6.66 -7.42
CA ARG A 119 21.92 -7.78 -7.00
C ARG A 119 23.32 -7.22 -7.11
N ASP A 120 23.81 -6.69 -6.01
CA ASP A 120 25.21 -6.37 -5.90
C ASP A 120 25.90 -7.69 -6.20
N SER A 121 26.56 -7.75 -7.35
CA SER A 121 27.46 -8.83 -7.71
C SER A 121 28.72 -8.79 -6.85
N ALA A 122 28.68 -8.09 -5.71
CA ALA A 122 29.39 -8.48 -4.52
C ALA A 122 28.97 -9.92 -4.15
N GLN A 123 29.56 -10.89 -4.84
CA GLN A 123 30.13 -12.02 -4.14
C GLN A 123 30.90 -11.40 -2.97
N ALA A 124 30.32 -11.44 -1.77
CA ALA A 124 31.15 -11.37 -0.59
C ALA A 124 32.10 -12.56 -0.75
N GLU A 125 33.35 -12.28 -1.14
CA GLU A 125 34.44 -13.23 -0.99
C GLU A 125 34.27 -13.81 0.42
N PRO A 126 34.13 -15.13 0.57
CA PRO A 126 33.93 -15.73 1.87
C PRO A 126 35.06 -15.23 2.77
N VAL A 127 34.72 -14.38 3.73
CA VAL A 127 35.68 -13.92 4.72
C VAL A 127 36.05 -15.16 5.50
N ASP A 128 37.34 -15.48 5.56
CA ASP A 128 37.84 -16.59 6.34
C ASP A 128 37.47 -16.34 7.80
N LEU A 129 36.38 -16.96 8.24
CA LEU A 129 35.88 -16.79 9.60
C LEU A 129 36.92 -17.41 10.52
N ALA A 130 37.37 -16.66 11.53
CA ALA A 130 38.29 -17.20 12.51
C ALA A 130 37.72 -18.50 13.10
N GLU A 131 38.53 -19.57 13.10
CA GLU A 131 38.19 -20.81 13.80
C GLU A 131 37.96 -20.48 15.27
N VAL A 132 36.69 -20.48 15.67
CA VAL A 132 36.28 -20.48 17.07
C VAL A 132 36.30 -21.91 17.55
N GLY A 133 37.09 -22.19 18.58
CA GLY A 133 37.20 -23.53 19.16
C GLY A 133 35.84 -24.10 19.57
N GLU A 134 35.72 -25.43 19.50
CA GLU A 134 34.51 -26.14 19.90
C GLU A 134 34.08 -25.76 21.31
N ARG A 135 32.77 -25.55 21.48
CA ARG A 135 32.18 -25.35 22.79
C ARG A 135 32.44 -26.63 23.60
N LYS A 136 32.95 -26.50 24.84
CA LYS A 136 33.27 -27.63 25.74
C LYS A 136 32.12 -28.63 26.01
N ASN A 137 30.91 -28.32 25.57
CA ASN A 137 29.73 -29.17 25.68
C ASN A 137 29.44 -29.96 24.39
N ALA A 138 30.38 -30.02 23.43
CA ALA A 138 30.31 -30.93 22.30
C ALA A 138 30.63 -32.35 22.80
N ASP A 139 29.68 -33.26 22.67
CA ASP A 139 29.86 -34.68 23.00
C ASP A 139 30.72 -35.32 21.87
N PRO A 140 31.89 -35.91 22.18
CA PRO A 140 32.81 -36.45 21.18
C PRO A 140 32.26 -37.65 20.41
N ASP A 141 31.14 -38.24 20.84
CA ASP A 141 30.47 -39.36 20.15
C ASP A 141 29.36 -38.91 19.17
N VAL A 142 29.18 -37.60 18.96
CA VAL A 142 28.33 -37.14 17.84
C VAL A 142 29.14 -37.24 16.56
N PRO A 143 28.73 -38.05 15.56
CA PRO A 143 29.45 -38.12 14.30
C PRO A 143 29.51 -36.71 13.70
N ALA A 144 30.73 -36.25 13.42
CA ALA A 144 30.96 -35.00 12.72
C ALA A 144 30.06 -34.96 11.48
N ALA A 145 29.10 -34.04 11.44
CA ALA A 145 28.28 -33.81 10.27
C ALA A 145 29.19 -33.23 9.17
N SER A 146 29.89 -34.10 8.45
CA SER A 146 30.81 -33.72 7.40
C SER A 146 30.96 -34.89 6.42
N THR A 147 30.11 -34.90 5.39
CA THR A 147 30.47 -35.30 4.00
C THR A 147 29.26 -35.13 3.07
N MET A 148 28.68 -33.92 2.97
CA MET A 148 27.88 -33.60 1.78
C MET A 148 28.57 -32.48 1.04
N SER A 149 28.85 -32.71 -0.24
CA SER A 149 29.41 -31.67 -1.09
C SER A 149 28.44 -30.47 -1.14
N PRO A 150 28.93 -29.23 -1.28
CA PRO A 150 28.08 -28.04 -1.40
C PRO A 150 27.02 -28.17 -2.51
N ASP A 151 27.35 -28.90 -3.58
CA ASP A 151 26.46 -29.19 -4.70
C ASP A 151 25.33 -30.15 -4.33
N THR A 152 25.59 -31.09 -3.43
CA THR A 152 24.57 -32.01 -2.91
C THR A 152 23.61 -31.28 -1.99
N TYR A 153 24.12 -30.39 -1.13
CA TYR A 153 23.30 -29.59 -0.21
C TYR A 153 22.36 -28.64 -0.95
N SER A 154 22.86 -27.92 -1.95
CA SER A 154 22.06 -26.97 -2.73
C SER A 154 20.96 -27.63 -3.56
N LYS A 155 21.19 -28.85 -4.08
CA LYS A 155 20.16 -29.64 -4.76
C LYS A 155 19.05 -30.07 -3.81
N LEU A 156 19.41 -30.57 -2.63
CA LEU A 156 18.45 -31.00 -1.61
C LEU A 156 17.59 -29.85 -1.09
N LEU A 157 18.18 -28.67 -0.89
CA LEU A 157 17.41 -27.48 -0.50
C LEU A 157 16.40 -27.05 -1.57
N ARG A 158 16.76 -27.12 -2.85
CA ARG A 158 15.82 -26.82 -3.95
C ARG A 158 14.67 -27.82 -3.99
N GLU A 159 14.97 -29.10 -3.89
CA GLU A 159 13.95 -30.16 -3.90
C GLU A 159 13.01 -30.06 -2.68
N ALA A 160 13.55 -29.74 -1.50
CA ALA A 160 12.75 -29.49 -0.30
C ALA A 160 11.87 -28.24 -0.43
N ALA A 161 12.37 -27.16 -1.05
CA ALA A 161 11.59 -25.96 -1.31
C ALA A 161 10.44 -26.22 -2.31
N GLU A 162 10.70 -26.98 -3.37
CA GLU A 162 9.67 -27.38 -4.35
C GLU A 162 8.58 -28.26 -3.73
N LYS A 163 8.94 -29.11 -2.76
CA LYS A 163 8.00 -29.96 -2.01
C LYS A 163 7.37 -29.26 -0.80
N GLY A 164 7.66 -27.97 -0.57
CA GLY A 164 7.11 -27.18 0.54
C GLY A 164 7.66 -27.55 1.93
N ALA A 165 8.76 -28.31 1.99
CA ALA A 165 9.38 -28.83 3.21
C ALA A 165 10.62 -28.02 3.66
N ALA A 166 10.85 -26.82 3.11
CA ALA A 166 12.00 -25.99 3.44
C ALA A 166 12.00 -25.42 4.87
N LEU A 167 10.87 -25.52 5.59
CA LEU A 167 10.70 -25.02 6.95
C LEU A 167 9.98 -26.09 7.80
N VAL A 168 10.69 -27.17 8.13
CA VAL A 168 10.25 -28.09 9.20
C VAL A 168 11.15 -27.88 10.40
N SER A 169 10.55 -27.59 11.56
CA SER A 169 11.27 -27.25 12.80
C SER A 169 11.97 -28.45 13.46
N ALA A 170 11.83 -29.65 12.90
CA ALA A 170 12.53 -30.87 13.33
C ALA A 170 12.81 -31.79 12.13
N CYS A 171 14.05 -32.24 11.98
CA CYS A 171 14.39 -33.35 11.07
C CYS A 171 13.79 -34.65 11.62
N GLU A 172 12.85 -35.26 10.90
CA GLU A 172 12.28 -36.56 11.26
C GLU A 172 12.99 -37.71 10.52
N PHE A 173 13.66 -38.57 11.30
CA PHE A 173 14.30 -39.78 10.80
C PHE A 173 13.41 -41.02 11.02
N ASP A 174 13.52 -42.03 10.15
CA ASP A 174 12.90 -43.34 10.35
C ASP A 174 13.67 -44.18 11.39
N GLU A 175 13.13 -45.35 11.74
CA GLU A 175 13.75 -46.30 12.69
C GLU A 175 15.12 -46.83 12.22
N HIS A 176 15.50 -46.52 10.98
CA HIS A 176 16.79 -46.86 10.37
C HIS A 176 17.69 -45.63 10.20
N GLY A 177 17.34 -44.48 10.79
CA GLY A 177 18.14 -43.26 10.75
C GLY A 177 18.12 -42.54 9.40
N ARG A 178 17.16 -42.81 8.52
CA ARG A 178 17.02 -42.14 7.22
C ARG A 178 16.01 -41.00 7.29
N CYS A 179 16.34 -39.87 6.67
CA CYS A 179 15.44 -38.73 6.59
C CYS A 179 14.16 -39.12 5.83
N LYS A 180 13.00 -38.90 6.45
CA LYS A 180 11.69 -39.20 5.80
C LYS A 180 11.30 -38.18 4.74
N LEU A 181 11.94 -37.01 4.73
CA LEU A 181 11.60 -35.89 3.84
C LEU A 181 12.35 -35.93 2.51
N HIS A 182 13.57 -36.46 2.48
CA HIS A 182 14.39 -36.58 1.27
C HIS A 182 15.46 -37.66 1.40
N GLN A 183 15.92 -38.20 0.28
CA GLN A 183 17.00 -39.19 0.26
C GLN A 183 18.35 -38.50 0.40
N HIS A 184 19.12 -38.89 1.41
CA HIS A 184 20.55 -38.61 1.45
C HIS A 184 21.26 -39.79 0.77
N ALA A 185 22.06 -39.49 -0.26
CA ALA A 185 22.98 -40.44 -0.88
C ALA A 185 24.36 -40.32 -0.22
#